data_AF-A0A940W7T3-F1
#
_entry.id   AF-A0A940W7T3-F1
#
_cell.length_a   1.000
_cell.length_b   1.000
_cell.length_c   1.000
_cell.angle_alpha   90.00
_cell.angle_beta   90.00
_cell.angle_gamma   90.00
#
_symmetry.space_group_name_H-M   'P 1'
#
loop_
_entity.id
_entity.type
_entity.pdbx_description
1 polymer ?
#
loop_
_entity_poly.entity_id
_entity_poly.type
_entity_poly.pdbx_seq_one_letter_code
_entity_poly.pdbx_strand_id
1 'polypeptide(L)'
;MFRRIFFIAANTFRETIRNKILYAILAFALFVIGMTFFLADLSVGDFARIIADVGLASIHIFGVIMAVFLGITLVSNEVDRKTIYILLSKPVRRFEFIFGKTLGLSITLLFTTLAMATVLFLVHLSYRYGGRSEVGIFIAAAGIYMELVLLTCLASLFSTFTTPVLSAIFTLSLFLVGHLTKYLYVLGEQSKVEAVRWASRF
;
A
#
# COMPACT_ATOMS: atom_id res chain seq x y z
N MET A 1 3.19 -21.29 19.98
CA MET A 1 3.80 -20.52 18.88
C MET A 1 2.80 -19.53 18.28
N PHE A 2 1.76 -19.98 17.58
CA PHE A 2 0.73 -19.14 16.94
C PHE A 2 0.08 -18.10 17.84
N ARG A 3 -0.27 -18.45 19.09
CA ARG A 3 -0.89 -17.51 20.04
C ARG A 3 0.00 -16.29 20.32
N ARG A 4 1.32 -16.46 20.36
CA ARG A 4 2.28 -15.35 20.61
C ARG A 4 2.38 -14.44 19.39
N ILE A 5 2.47 -15.02 18.19
CA ILE A 5 2.48 -14.28 16.93
C ILE A 5 1.21 -13.43 16.80
N PHE A 6 0.05 -14.01 17.13
CA PHE A 6 -1.22 -13.28 17.10
C PHE A 6 -1.27 -12.13 18.11
N PHE A 7 -0.76 -12.32 19.34
CA PHE A 7 -0.70 -11.23 20.32
C PHE A 7 0.23 -10.10 19.87
N ILE A 8 1.38 -10.42 19.27
CA ILE A 8 2.29 -9.42 18.70
C ILE A 8 1.59 -8.68 17.56
N ALA A 9 0.95 -9.40 16.63
CA ALA A 9 0.20 -8.82 15.52
C ALA A 9 -0.92 -7.89 16.00
N ALA A 10 -1.71 -8.32 16.99
CA ALA A 10 -2.79 -7.52 17.56
C ALA A 10 -2.25 -6.27 18.29
N ASN A 11 -1.09 -6.36 18.93
CA ASN A 11 -0.45 -5.22 19.55
C ASN A 11 0.06 -4.23 18.49
N THR A 12 0.77 -4.71 17.47
CA THR A 12 1.22 -3.88 16.34
C THR A 12 0.05 -3.23 15.63
N PHE A 13 -1.06 -3.94 15.43
CA PHE A 13 -2.28 -3.38 14.85
C PHE A 13 -2.82 -2.20 15.67
N ARG A 14 -2.90 -2.35 17.00
CA ARG A 14 -3.33 -1.27 17.91
C ARG A 14 -2.35 -0.10 17.94
N GLU A 15 -1.05 -0.37 17.89
CA GLU A 15 -0.02 0.65 17.80
C GLU A 15 -0.17 1.47 16.50
N THR A 16 -0.35 0.77 15.38
CA THR A 16 -0.48 1.37 14.06
C THR A 16 -1.76 2.19 13.93
N ILE A 17 -2.90 1.70 14.41
CA ILE A 17 -4.16 2.46 14.44
C ILE A 17 -4.05 3.73 15.28
N ARG A 18 -3.24 3.74 16.34
CA ARG A 18 -3.05 4.93 17.17
C ARG A 18 -2.09 5.95 16.53
N ASN A 19 -1.48 5.63 15.41
CA ASN A 19 -0.56 6.52 14.72
C ASN A 19 -1.34 7.63 13.99
N LYS A 20 -1.12 8.89 14.40
CA LYS A 20 -1.75 10.07 13.78
C LYS A 20 -1.44 10.19 12.28
N ILE A 21 -0.27 9.71 11.85
CA ILE A 21 0.15 9.77 10.45
C ILE A 21 -0.77 8.90 9.57
N LEU A 22 -1.18 7.72 10.07
CA LEU A 22 -2.12 6.85 9.36
C LEU A 22 -3.44 7.57 9.12
N TYR A 23 -4.00 8.22 10.14
CA TYR A 23 -5.25 8.96 10.00
C TYR A 23 -5.12 10.17 9.07
N ALA A 24 -3.99 10.88 9.11
CA ALA A 24 -3.75 12.00 8.20
C ALA A 24 -3.73 11.56 6.73
N ILE A 25 -2.98 10.49 6.41
CA ILE A 25 -2.92 9.95 5.05
C ILE A 25 -4.29 9.41 4.62
N LEU A 26 -4.97 8.65 5.49
CA LEU A 26 -6.29 8.09 5.20
C LEU A 26 -7.34 9.18 4.97
N ALA A 27 -7.36 10.22 5.80
CA ALA A 27 -8.29 11.34 5.64
C ALA A 27 -8.05 12.07 4.32
N PHE A 28 -6.79 12.30 3.96
CA PHE A 28 -6.44 12.92 2.68
C PHE A 28 -6.81 12.02 1.49
N ALA A 29 -6.60 10.71 1.60
CA ALA A 29 -7.01 9.75 0.57
C ALA A 29 -8.52 9.75 0.35
N LEU A 30 -9.30 9.71 1.43
CA LEU A 30 -10.76 9.79 1.38
C LEU A 30 -11.24 11.12 0.81
N PHE A 31 -10.58 12.22 1.15
CA PHE A 31 -10.88 13.53 0.58
C PHE A 31 -10.68 13.53 -0.94
N VAL A 32 -9.55 13.03 -1.44
CA VAL A 32 -9.27 12.95 -2.88
C VAL A 32 -10.27 12.04 -3.59
N ILE A 33 -10.60 10.88 -3.01
CA ILE A 33 -11.65 10.00 -3.54
C ILE A 33 -13.00 10.71 -3.58
N GLY A 34 -13.35 11.49 -2.55
CA GLY A 34 -14.56 12.31 -2.54
C GLY A 34 -14.57 13.38 -3.64
N MET A 35 -13.41 13.99 -3.92
CA MET A 35 -13.27 14.98 -5.00
C MET A 35 -13.49 14.37 -6.40
N THR A 36 -13.40 13.05 -6.57
CA THR A 36 -13.75 12.40 -7.85
C THR A 36 -15.20 12.63 -8.25
N PHE A 37 -16.07 12.95 -7.28
CA PHE A 37 -17.44 13.38 -7.55
C PHE A 37 -17.45 14.63 -8.44
N PHE A 38 -16.82 15.71 -8.00
CA PHE A 38 -16.72 16.95 -8.79
C PHE A 38 -16.01 16.75 -10.14
N LEU A 39 -15.04 15.83 -10.19
CA LEU A 39 -14.29 15.53 -11.40
C LEU A 39 -15.16 14.83 -12.46
N ALA A 40 -16.16 14.06 -12.03
CA ALA A 40 -17.11 13.43 -12.93
C ALA A 40 -17.93 14.50 -13.65
N ASP A 41 -18.50 15.47 -12.93
CA ASP A 41 -19.36 16.51 -13.52
C ASP A 41 -18.65 17.38 -14.59
N LEU A 42 -17.32 17.48 -14.53
CA LEU A 42 -16.50 18.23 -15.49
C LEU A 42 -16.16 17.44 -16.77
N SER A 43 -16.40 16.13 -16.80
CA SER A 43 -16.04 15.29 -17.94
C SER A 43 -17.17 15.17 -18.97
N VAL A 44 -16.81 15.12 -20.26
CA VAL A 44 -17.75 14.79 -21.34
C VAL A 44 -17.45 13.37 -21.81
N GLY A 45 -18.17 12.40 -21.27
CA GLY A 45 -18.02 10.98 -21.61
C GLY A 45 -17.69 10.08 -20.41
N ASP A 46 -18.40 8.94 -20.35
CA ASP A 46 -18.20 7.78 -19.47
C ASP A 46 -17.78 8.06 -18.01
N PHE A 47 -18.58 8.87 -17.31
CA PHE A 47 -18.40 9.31 -15.92
C PHE A 47 -18.00 8.20 -14.94
N ALA A 48 -18.65 7.04 -15.05
CA ALA A 48 -18.43 5.89 -14.17
C ALA A 48 -16.99 5.38 -14.24
N ARG A 49 -16.41 5.36 -15.44
CA ARG A 49 -15.06 4.88 -15.68
C ARG A 49 -14.01 5.81 -15.08
N ILE A 50 -14.20 7.13 -15.20
CA ILE A 50 -13.27 8.12 -14.66
C ILE A 50 -13.25 8.07 -13.13
N ILE A 51 -14.42 7.95 -12.49
CA ILE A 51 -14.52 7.79 -11.04
C ILE A 51 -13.78 6.53 -10.59
N ALA A 52 -13.99 5.41 -11.28
CA ALA A 52 -13.33 4.15 -10.95
C ALA A 52 -11.80 4.25 -11.14
N ASP A 53 -11.33 4.77 -12.28
CA ASP A 53 -9.90 4.86 -12.60
C ASP A 53 -9.16 5.82 -11.65
N VAL A 54 -9.69 7.02 -11.42
CA VAL A 54 -9.08 8.02 -10.52
C VAL A 54 -9.17 7.57 -9.06
N GLY A 55 -10.28 6.96 -8.67
CA GLY A 55 -10.45 6.42 -7.33
C GLY A 55 -9.49 5.25 -7.05
N LEU A 56 -9.36 4.30 -7.99
CA LEU A 56 -8.42 3.18 -7.85
C LEU A 56 -6.97 3.65 -7.85
N ALA A 57 -6.62 4.62 -8.71
CA ALA A 57 -5.30 5.27 -8.68
C ALA A 57 -5.02 5.94 -7.32
N SER A 58 -6.04 6.59 -6.74
CA SER A 58 -5.92 7.19 -5.41
C SER A 58 -5.67 6.13 -4.33
N ILE A 59 -6.43 5.03 -4.35
CA ILE A 59 -6.24 3.89 -3.42
C ILE A 59 -4.82 3.34 -3.55
N HIS A 60 -4.30 3.19 -4.77
CA HIS A 60 -2.95 2.69 -5.02
C HIS A 60 -1.88 3.62 -4.47
N ILE A 61 -1.89 4.90 -4.85
CA ILE A 61 -0.88 5.89 -4.43
C ILE A 61 -0.86 6.04 -2.91
N PHE A 62 -2.03 6.25 -2.28
CA PHE A 62 -2.09 6.41 -0.83
C PHE A 62 -1.79 5.11 -0.09
N GLY A 63 -2.17 3.97 -0.67
CA GLY A 63 -1.80 2.64 -0.19
C GLY A 63 -0.29 2.45 -0.13
N VAL A 64 0.42 2.79 -1.21
CA VAL A 64 1.89 2.67 -1.31
C VAL A 64 2.57 3.57 -0.28
N ILE A 65 2.12 4.83 -0.16
CA ILE A 65 2.63 5.77 0.84
C ILE A 65 2.44 5.17 2.24
N MET A 66 1.25 4.68 2.57
CA MET A 66 0.98 4.03 3.86
C MET A 66 1.87 2.82 4.09
N ALA A 67 1.99 1.91 3.12
CA ALA A 67 2.78 0.68 3.24
C ALA A 67 4.26 0.97 3.51
N VAL A 68 4.85 1.92 2.79
CA VAL A 68 6.25 2.34 2.96
C VAL A 68 6.44 3.02 4.31
N PHE A 69 5.63 4.04 4.64
CA PHE A 69 5.78 4.78 5.89
C PHE A 69 5.54 3.91 7.12
N LEU A 70 4.43 3.17 7.18
CA LEU A 70 4.08 2.32 8.33
C LEU A 70 5.04 1.15 8.45
N GLY A 71 5.43 0.54 7.33
CA GLY A 71 6.40 -0.56 7.29
C GLY A 71 7.75 -0.17 7.92
N ILE A 72 8.26 1.01 7.56
CA ILE A 72 9.56 1.50 8.04
C ILE A 72 9.48 2.05 9.45
N THR A 73 8.49 2.92 9.74
CA THR A 73 8.39 3.58 11.05
C THR A 73 8.19 2.58 12.17
N LEU A 74 7.41 1.51 11.94
CA LEU A 74 7.21 0.52 12.99
C LEU A 74 8.49 -0.25 13.30
N VAL A 75 9.25 -0.69 12.29
CA VAL A 75 10.48 -1.46 12.53
C VAL A 75 11.59 -0.55 13.06
N SER A 76 11.81 0.61 12.45
CA SER A 76 12.87 1.54 12.86
C SER A 76 12.67 2.13 14.25
N ASN A 77 11.45 2.55 14.60
CA ASN A 77 11.21 3.16 15.91
C ASN A 77 11.50 2.20 17.07
N GLU A 78 11.35 0.89 16.85
CA GLU A 78 11.69 -0.11 17.85
C GLU A 78 13.20 -0.36 17.95
N VAL A 79 13.91 -0.32 16.82
CA VAL A 79 15.38 -0.39 16.77
C VAL A 79 15.99 0.83 17.49
N ASP A 80 15.48 2.02 17.21
CA ASP A 80 16.00 3.29 17.74
C ASP A 80 15.70 3.47 19.23
N ARG A 81 14.51 3.07 19.71
CA ARG A 81 14.14 3.21 21.13
C ARG A 81 14.77 2.18 22.06
N LYS A 82 15.61 1.27 21.56
CA LYS A 82 16.16 0.10 22.28
C LYS A 82 15.07 -0.79 22.93
N THR A 83 13.79 -0.59 22.60
CA THR A 83 12.67 -1.36 23.17
C THR A 83 12.74 -2.83 22.75
N ILE A 84 13.40 -3.13 21.63
CA ILE A 84 13.73 -4.48 21.18
C ILE A 84 14.49 -5.27 22.27
N TYR A 85 15.40 -4.63 23.00
CA TYR A 85 16.18 -5.29 24.06
C TYR A 85 15.32 -5.68 25.27
N ILE A 86 14.30 -4.87 25.59
CA ILE A 86 13.35 -5.16 26.67
C ILE A 86 12.39 -6.29 26.24
N LEU A 87 12.00 -6.33 24.96
CA LEU A 87 11.15 -7.40 24.44
C LEU A 87 11.89 -8.75 24.29
N LEU A 88 13.17 -8.75 23.88
CA LEU A 88 14.01 -9.95 23.81
C LEU A 88 14.35 -10.55 25.19
N SER A 89 14.12 -9.81 26.27
CA SER A 89 14.23 -10.34 27.63
C SER A 89 13.13 -11.37 27.94
N LYS A 90 12.07 -11.44 27.13
CA LYS A 90 11.10 -12.54 27.10
C LYS A 90 11.51 -13.56 26.04
N PRO A 91 11.26 -14.87 26.23
CA PRO A 91 11.69 -15.92 25.30
C PRO A 91 10.85 -15.90 24.01
N VAL A 92 11.09 -14.91 23.15
CA VAL A 92 10.45 -14.71 21.86
C VAL A 92 11.50 -14.90 20.78
N ARG A 93 11.25 -15.80 19.82
CA ARG A 93 12.18 -16.05 18.72
C ARG A 93 12.13 -14.87 17.73
N ARG A 94 13.27 -14.46 17.19
CA ARG A 94 13.39 -13.31 16.26
C ARG A 94 12.43 -13.40 15.06
N PHE A 95 12.20 -14.61 14.54
CA PHE A 95 11.26 -14.85 13.43
C PHE A 95 9.78 -14.63 13.83
N GLU A 96 9.37 -15.00 15.04
CA GLU A 96 7.99 -14.82 15.51
C GLU A 96 7.63 -13.33 15.62
N PHE A 97 8.63 -12.51 15.96
CA PHE A 97 8.48 -11.07 16.09
C PHE A 97 8.26 -10.41 14.74
N ILE A 98 9.14 -10.67 13.76
CA ILE A 98 9.04 -10.08 12.42
C ILE A 98 7.74 -10.52 11.75
N PHE A 99 7.40 -11.81 11.79
CA PHE A 99 6.15 -12.32 11.21
C PHE A 99 4.91 -11.74 11.89
N GLY A 100 4.88 -11.67 13.22
CA GLY A 100 3.74 -11.07 13.93
C GLY A 100 3.55 -9.60 13.54
N LYS A 101 4.64 -8.88 13.37
CA LYS A 101 4.63 -7.46 13.03
C LYS A 101 4.19 -7.19 11.59
N THR A 102 4.71 -7.93 10.63
CA THR A 102 4.28 -7.82 9.22
C THR A 102 2.82 -8.22 9.06
N LEU A 103 2.33 -9.22 9.81
CA LEU A 103 0.91 -9.58 9.85
C LEU A 103 0.04 -8.48 10.48
N GLY A 104 0.48 -7.84 11.57
CA GLY A 104 -0.25 -6.72 12.16
C GLY A 104 -0.40 -5.55 11.18
N LEU A 105 0.67 -5.28 10.42
CA LEU A 105 0.73 -4.28 9.35
C LEU A 105 -0.18 -4.62 8.16
N SER A 106 -0.14 -5.87 7.69
CA SER A 106 -0.99 -6.30 6.57
C SER A 106 -2.47 -6.23 6.95
N ILE A 107 -2.83 -6.49 8.21
CA ILE A 107 -4.20 -6.30 8.71
C ILE A 107 -4.57 -4.82 8.72
N THR A 108 -3.69 -3.91 9.19
CA THR A 108 -4.00 -2.47 9.11
C THR A 108 -4.23 -2.00 7.70
N LEU A 109 -3.38 -2.42 6.75
CA LEU A 109 -3.53 -2.05 5.35
C LEU A 109 -4.80 -2.65 4.75
N LEU A 110 -5.21 -3.85 5.16
CA LEU A 110 -6.46 -4.45 4.71
C LEU A 110 -7.65 -3.56 5.09
N PHE A 111 -7.69 -3.09 6.34
CA PHE A 111 -8.79 -2.24 6.78
C PHE A 111 -8.78 -0.86 6.11
N THR A 112 -7.60 -0.25 5.91
CA THR A 112 -7.53 1.05 5.23
C THR A 112 -7.86 0.94 3.75
N THR A 113 -7.40 -0.11 3.05
CA THR A 113 -7.77 -0.33 1.64
C THR A 113 -9.24 -0.64 1.48
N LEU A 114 -9.82 -1.47 2.35
CA LEU A 114 -11.26 -1.72 2.37
C LEU A 114 -12.04 -0.44 2.64
N ALA A 115 -11.62 0.39 3.59
CA ALA A 115 -12.29 1.66 3.88
C ALA A 115 -12.27 2.62 2.68
N MET A 116 -11.14 2.71 1.96
CA MET A 116 -11.07 3.53 0.76
C MET A 116 -11.90 2.94 -0.40
N ALA A 117 -11.87 1.61 -0.58
CA ALA A 117 -12.64 0.92 -1.60
C ALA A 117 -14.15 1.00 -1.37
N THR A 118 -14.61 0.93 -0.11
CA THR A 118 -16.03 1.11 0.22
C THR A 118 -16.49 2.53 -0.05
N VAL A 119 -15.68 3.55 0.29
CA VAL A 119 -16.00 4.95 -0.02
C VAL A 119 -16.06 5.17 -1.53
N LEU A 120 -15.10 4.65 -2.29
CA LEU A 120 -15.12 4.70 -3.76
C LEU A 120 -16.39 4.02 -4.32
N PHE A 121 -16.72 2.83 -3.81
CA PHE A 121 -17.93 2.12 -4.22
C PHE A 121 -19.21 2.93 -3.92
N LEU A 122 -19.28 3.61 -2.77
CA LEU A 122 -20.40 4.49 -2.41
C LEU A 122 -20.49 5.71 -3.34
N VAL A 123 -19.37 6.34 -3.66
CA VAL A 123 -19.32 7.46 -4.62
C VAL A 123 -19.78 6.99 -6.00
N HIS A 124 -19.27 5.85 -6.46
CA HIS A 124 -19.68 5.26 -7.73
C HIS A 124 -21.18 4.89 -7.77
N LEU A 125 -21.73 4.40 -6.65
CA LEU A 125 -23.16 4.09 -6.55
C LEU A 125 -24.03 5.36 -6.56
N SER A 126 -23.60 6.45 -5.91
CA SER A 126 -24.35 7.71 -5.87
C SER A 126 -24.56 8.36 -7.24
N TYR A 127 -23.63 8.14 -8.18
CA TYR A 127 -23.78 8.59 -9.58
C TYR A 127 -24.70 7.70 -10.42
N ARG A 128 -24.99 6.47 -9.98
CA ARG A 128 -25.67 5.45 -10.77
C ARG A 128 -27.06 5.16 -10.19
N TYR A 129 -28.06 5.97 -10.56
CA TYR A 129 -29.48 5.68 -10.27
C TYR A 129 -30.04 4.42 -11.00
N GLY A 130 -29.20 3.60 -11.67
CA GLY A 130 -29.66 2.35 -12.28
C GLY A 130 -28.55 1.54 -12.96
N GLY A 131 -28.22 0.38 -12.38
CA GLY A 131 -27.79 -0.80 -13.15
C GLY A 131 -26.29 -1.10 -13.25
N ARG A 132 -25.93 -2.27 -12.70
CA ARG A 132 -24.63 -2.98 -12.64
C ARG A 132 -23.65 -2.42 -11.59
N SER A 133 -23.57 -3.10 -10.44
CA SER A 133 -22.40 -2.96 -9.57
C SER A 133 -21.21 -3.57 -10.27
N GLU A 134 -20.20 -2.77 -10.58
CA GLU A 134 -18.92 -3.30 -11.04
C GLU A 134 -18.17 -3.84 -9.83
N VAL A 135 -18.43 -5.12 -9.53
CA VAL A 135 -17.68 -5.91 -8.54
C VAL A 135 -16.17 -5.88 -8.84
N GLY A 136 -15.78 -5.47 -10.06
CA GLY A 136 -14.42 -5.17 -10.46
C GLY A 136 -13.67 -4.20 -9.54
N ILE A 137 -14.33 -3.24 -8.88
CA ILE A 137 -13.67 -2.32 -7.93
C ILE A 137 -13.05 -3.10 -6.75
N PHE A 138 -13.79 -4.06 -6.19
CA PHE A 138 -13.29 -4.87 -5.09
C PHE A 138 -12.18 -5.83 -5.53
N ILE A 139 -12.28 -6.36 -6.76
CA ILE A 139 -11.23 -7.21 -7.34
C ILE A 139 -9.95 -6.40 -7.56
N ALA A 140 -10.05 -5.19 -8.10
CA ALA A 140 -8.93 -4.28 -8.27
C ALA A 140 -8.33 -3.87 -6.93
N ALA A 141 -9.16 -3.54 -5.94
CA ALA A 141 -8.71 -3.22 -4.58
C ALA A 141 -8.00 -4.42 -3.91
N ALA A 142 -8.45 -5.65 -4.16
CA ALA A 142 -7.78 -6.85 -3.68
C ALA A 142 -6.40 -7.05 -4.35
N GLY A 143 -6.29 -6.74 -5.65
CA GLY A 143 -5.01 -6.72 -6.36
C GLY A 143 -4.03 -5.69 -5.77
N ILE A 144 -4.50 -4.46 -5.54
CA ILE A 144 -3.73 -3.41 -4.88
C ILE A 144 -3.31 -3.88 -3.47
N TYR A 145 -4.22 -4.47 -2.69
CA TYR A 145 -3.90 -4.96 -1.36
C TYR A 145 -2.74 -5.97 -1.38
N MET A 146 -2.75 -6.94 -2.30
CA MET A 146 -1.67 -7.92 -2.43
C MET A 146 -0.32 -7.27 -2.74
N GLU A 147 -0.32 -6.25 -3.61
CA GLU A 147 0.88 -5.44 -3.88
C GLU A 147 1.38 -4.70 -2.63
N LEU A 148 0.48 -4.11 -1.84
CA LEU A 148 0.85 -3.44 -0.59
C LEU A 148 1.43 -4.41 0.44
N VAL A 149 0.91 -5.64 0.52
CA VAL A 149 1.48 -6.68 1.39
C VAL A 149 2.92 -6.99 0.98
N LEU A 150 3.18 -7.17 -0.33
CA LEU A 150 4.54 -7.38 -0.84
C LEU A 150 5.47 -6.21 -0.51
N LEU A 151 4.98 -4.97 -0.65
CA LEU A 151 5.73 -3.78 -0.29
C LEU A 151 6.05 -3.71 1.20
N THR A 152 5.12 -4.07 2.09
CA THR A 152 5.40 -4.13 3.53
C THR A 152 6.42 -5.20 3.88
N CYS A 153 6.38 -6.35 3.21
CA CYS A 153 7.39 -7.39 3.37
C CYS A 153 8.78 -6.88 2.98
N LEU A 154 8.90 -6.23 1.82
CA LEU A 154 10.15 -5.60 1.36
C LEU A 154 10.64 -4.51 2.33
N ALA A 155 9.74 -3.61 2.76
CA ALA A 155 10.06 -2.56 3.71
C ALA A 155 10.60 -3.12 5.03
N SER A 156 9.94 -4.16 5.57
CA SER A 156 10.35 -4.82 6.81
C SER A 156 11.70 -5.54 6.68
N LEU A 157 11.98 -6.11 5.50
CA LEU A 157 13.25 -6.77 5.20
C LEU A 157 14.40 -5.76 5.21
N PHE A 158 14.28 -4.65 4.49
CA PHE A 158 15.34 -3.63 4.44
C PHE A 158 15.52 -2.92 5.78
N SER A 159 14.44 -2.69 6.52
CA SER A 159 14.50 -2.05 7.85
C SER A 159 15.23 -2.92 8.90
N THR A 160 15.45 -4.21 8.63
CA THR A 160 16.21 -5.09 9.55
C THR A 160 17.72 -4.86 9.46
N PHE A 161 18.23 -4.37 8.32
CA PHE A 161 19.67 -4.25 8.07
C PHE A 161 20.14 -2.81 7.81
N THR A 162 19.22 -1.87 7.58
CA THR A 162 19.54 -0.52 7.11
C THR A 162 18.89 0.57 7.97
N THR A 163 19.36 1.81 7.83
CA THR A 163 18.71 2.96 8.46
C THR A 163 17.33 3.21 7.83
N PRO A 164 16.36 3.80 8.56
CA PRO A 164 15.01 4.04 8.04
C PRO A 164 14.98 4.80 6.71
N VAL A 165 15.87 5.79 6.55
CA VAL A 165 15.97 6.58 5.30
C VAL A 165 16.45 5.69 4.15
N LEU A 166 17.47 4.87 4.37
CA LEU A 166 18.01 3.99 3.34
C LEU A 166 17.02 2.86 2.98
N SER A 167 16.30 2.33 3.98
CA SER A 167 15.21 1.38 3.76
C SER A 167 14.12 2.01 2.89
N ALA A 168 13.73 3.26 3.14
CA ALA A 168 12.74 3.95 2.31
C ALA A 168 13.16 4.05 0.85
N ILE A 169 14.42 4.45 0.63
CA ILE A 169 14.99 4.56 -0.71
C ILE A 169 14.97 3.21 -1.41
N PHE A 170 15.49 2.14 -0.80
CA PHE A 170 15.51 0.81 -1.43
C PHE A 170 14.12 0.28 -1.74
N THR A 171 13.16 0.45 -0.83
CA THR A 171 11.79 -0.04 -1.04
C THR A 171 11.11 0.72 -2.18
N LEU A 172 11.25 2.05 -2.22
CA LEU A 172 10.70 2.87 -3.28
C LEU A 172 11.39 2.63 -4.63
N SER A 173 12.72 2.44 -4.64
CA SER A 173 13.46 2.12 -5.86
C SER A 173 13.00 0.80 -6.47
N LEU A 174 12.84 -0.26 -5.68
CA LEU A 174 12.33 -1.54 -6.19
C LEU A 174 10.89 -1.46 -6.67
N PHE A 175 10.04 -0.71 -5.94
CA PHE A 175 8.68 -0.44 -6.38
C PHE A 175 8.64 0.28 -7.74
N LEU A 176 9.42 1.36 -7.88
CA LEU A 176 9.53 2.15 -9.11
C LEU A 176 10.04 1.29 -10.27
N VAL A 177 11.11 0.52 -10.07
CA VAL A 177 11.65 -0.38 -11.09
C VAL A 177 10.59 -1.37 -11.53
N GLY A 178 9.91 -2.05 -10.59
CA GLY A 178 8.85 -3.01 -10.92
C GLY A 178 7.70 -2.41 -11.73
N HIS A 179 7.28 -1.18 -11.40
CA HIS A 179 6.21 -0.50 -12.13
C HIS A 179 6.66 0.04 -13.50
N LEU A 180 7.91 0.53 -13.59
CA LEU A 180 8.48 1.11 -14.81
C LEU A 180 8.89 0.07 -15.85
N THR A 181 9.26 -1.16 -15.46
CA THR A 181 9.68 -2.21 -16.40
C THR A 181 8.67 -2.42 -17.53
N LYS A 182 7.38 -2.45 -17.21
CA LYS A 182 6.33 -2.62 -18.24
C LYS A 182 6.29 -1.46 -19.23
N TYR A 183 6.47 -0.22 -18.76
CA TYR A 183 6.51 0.96 -19.63
C TYR A 183 7.78 0.98 -20.48
N LEU A 184 8.93 0.59 -19.92
CA LEU A 184 10.19 0.48 -20.65
C LEU A 184 10.14 -0.57 -21.76
N TYR A 185 9.48 -1.71 -21.51
CA TYR A 185 9.25 -2.74 -22.53
C TYR A 185 8.45 -2.19 -23.72
N VAL A 186 7.30 -1.56 -23.45
CA VAL A 186 6.42 -1.00 -24.48
C VAL A 186 7.11 0.13 -25.27
N LEU A 187 7.83 1.01 -24.57
CA LEU A 187 8.56 2.12 -25.21
C LEU A 187 9.75 1.61 -26.04
N GLY A 188 10.36 0.53 -25.59
CA GLY A 188 11.47 -0.14 -26.28
C GLY A 188 11.08 -0.85 -27.57
N GLU A 189 9.90 -1.48 -27.61
CA GLU A 189 9.34 -2.04 -28.85
C GLU A 189 9.08 -0.97 -29.91
N GLN A 190 8.67 0.23 -29.48
CA GLN A 190 8.42 1.36 -30.38
C GLN A 190 9.69 2.10 -30.82
N SER A 191 10.86 1.79 -30.24
CA SER A 191 12.11 2.46 -30.55
C SER A 191 12.75 1.94 -31.84
N LYS A 192 13.24 2.86 -32.68
CA LYS A 192 13.93 2.56 -33.95
C LYS A 192 15.40 2.15 -33.76
N VAL A 193 15.96 2.29 -32.55
CA VAL A 193 17.36 1.99 -32.24
C VAL A 193 17.48 0.56 -31.67
N GLU A 194 18.26 -0.30 -32.33
CA GLU A 194 18.43 -1.71 -31.94
C GLU A 194 18.96 -1.90 -30.52
N ALA A 195 19.88 -1.03 -30.07
CA ALA A 195 20.42 -1.07 -28.70
C ALA A 195 19.35 -0.85 -27.62
N VAL A 196 18.37 0.03 -27.88
CA VAL A 196 17.25 0.31 -26.96
C VAL A 196 16.24 -0.84 -26.99
N ARG A 197 16.05 -1.48 -28.15
CA ARG A 197 15.19 -2.66 -28.29
C ARG A 197 15.77 -3.90 -27.60
N TRP A 198 17.09 -4.02 -27.53
CA TRP A 198 17.75 -5.09 -26.79
C TRP A 198 17.69 -4.87 -25.27
N ALA A 199 17.93 -3.63 -24.80
CA ALA A 199 17.89 -3.27 -23.39
C ALA A 199 16.48 -3.33 -22.77
N SER A 200 15.43 -3.16 -23.57
CA SER A 200 14.03 -3.20 -23.14
C SER A 200 13.40 -4.60 -23.06
N ARG A 201 14.13 -5.64 -23.49
CA ARG A 201 13.68 -7.05 -23.45
C ARG A 201 13.99 -7.77 -22.12
N PHE A 202 14.54 -7.06 -21.13
CA PHE A 202 14.76 -7.53 -19.76
C PHE A 202 13.58 -7.17 -18.87
#